data_AF-A0A955MJD4-F1
#
_entry.id   AF-A0A955MJD4-F1
#
_cell.length_a   1.000
_cell.length_b   1.000
_cell.length_c   1.000
_cell.angle_alpha   90.00
_cell.angle_beta   90.00
_cell.angle_gamma   90.00
#
_symmetry.space_group_name_H-M   'P 1'
#
loop_
_entity.id
_entity.type
_entity.pdbx_description
1 polymer ?
#
loop_
_entity_poly.entity_id
_entity_poly.type
_entity_poly.pdbx_seq_one_letter_code
_entity_poly.pdbx_strand_id
1 'polypeptide(L)'
;NENIFYSRKWALLSTIMLILSPRLFAHSFFNSKDMIFLSLFTISVFSLLKFIEKRNFKITVIHALTTALAVDVRIPGVLLLALTWMGVGLSLCWPKSGKKEIKRNIVMLVIYTICALGFIVLFWPILWSNPIHHFVEAFQEMSKYPSDGKVLYFGKYVFSTQLPWHYVPGWIFITTPLLYSFLFIIGCCHLAVRVQQNKEIVFNAVILGWFFIPLMAVIIFKSVMYDAWRQMFFIYPALIIIAASGTRFLYDWIMKLQNRVKKRVSAIIFKSLLIGYLLSILVTMMQYHPFQNVYFNSVLGPDLSFVKYKFDLDYWGLSYRNALEYILRTDPSTQIPITAANSPGRTNALILPEEDRNRLVYVSHPEQAKYFLSNDRGRIEDYSFPNLYYGIDLDGARIMGVYKLK
;
A
#
# COMPACT_ATOMS: atom_id res chain seq x y z
N ASN A 1 -12.91 -27.38 12.74
CA ASN A 1 -12.08 -26.15 12.85
C ASN A 1 -12.25 -25.32 11.59
N GLU A 2 -13.24 -24.44 11.58
CA GLU A 2 -13.75 -23.78 10.37
C GLU A 2 -13.24 -22.35 10.15
N ASN A 3 -12.47 -21.78 11.06
CA ASN A 3 -11.94 -20.43 10.90
C ASN A 3 -10.82 -20.38 9.82
N ILE A 4 -10.92 -19.45 8.88
CA ILE A 4 -9.93 -19.20 7.81
C ILE A 4 -8.52 -19.01 8.37
N PHE A 5 -8.41 -18.40 9.55
CA PHE A 5 -7.16 -17.95 10.16
C PHE A 5 -6.48 -18.99 11.05
N TYR A 6 -7.11 -20.14 11.29
CA TYR A 6 -6.50 -21.23 12.06
C TYR A 6 -5.97 -22.35 11.15
N SER A 7 -6.18 -22.25 9.83
CA SER A 7 -5.60 -23.16 8.85
C SER A 7 -4.27 -22.62 8.34
N ARG A 8 -3.18 -23.33 8.64
CA ARG A 8 -1.82 -22.98 8.19
C ARG A 8 -1.72 -22.78 6.68
N LYS A 9 -2.50 -23.54 5.89
CA LYS A 9 -2.47 -23.48 4.42
C LYS A 9 -2.97 -22.14 3.88
N TRP A 10 -4.07 -21.62 4.44
CA TRP A 10 -4.66 -20.34 4.01
C TRP A 10 -3.84 -19.15 4.49
N ALA A 11 -3.24 -19.24 5.69
CA ALA A 11 -2.31 -18.24 6.19
C ALA A 11 -1.04 -18.16 5.32
N LEU A 12 -0.47 -19.30 4.93
CA LEU A 12 0.68 -19.34 4.03
C LEU A 12 0.35 -18.76 2.65
N LEU A 13 -0.81 -19.11 2.08
CA LEU A 13 -1.27 -18.54 0.82
C LEU A 13 -1.40 -17.01 0.90
N SER A 14 -2.02 -16.49 1.96
CA SER A 14 -2.18 -15.04 2.17
C SER A 14 -0.81 -14.35 2.26
N THR A 15 0.15 -14.97 2.93
CA THR A 15 1.53 -14.45 3.05
C THR A 15 2.23 -14.44 1.69
N ILE A 16 2.13 -15.53 0.92
CA ILE A 16 2.68 -15.62 -0.43
C ILE A 16 2.07 -14.55 -1.34
N MET A 17 0.74 -14.36 -1.29
CA MET A 17 0.06 -13.33 -2.09
C MET A 17 0.54 -11.91 -1.71
N LEU A 18 0.74 -11.64 -0.42
CA LEU A 18 1.26 -10.35 0.03
C LEU A 18 2.70 -10.10 -0.46
N ILE A 19 3.57 -11.11 -0.42
CA ILE A 19 4.95 -11.02 -0.93
C ILE A 19 4.94 -10.86 -2.46
N LEU A 20 4.10 -11.62 -3.15
CA LEU A 20 3.90 -11.56 -4.60
C LEU A 20 2.98 -10.40 -5.01
N SER A 21 3.16 -9.24 -4.39
CA SER A 21 2.48 -7.99 -4.72
C SER A 21 3.55 -7.00 -5.20
N PRO A 22 3.77 -6.86 -6.53
CA PRO A 22 4.98 -6.24 -7.08
C PRO A 22 5.30 -4.86 -6.50
N ARG A 23 4.31 -3.97 -6.43
CA ARG A 23 4.50 -2.62 -5.89
C ARG A 23 4.84 -2.62 -4.41
N LEU A 24 4.09 -3.36 -3.59
CA LEU A 24 4.36 -3.43 -2.14
C LEU A 24 5.74 -4.02 -1.88
N PHE A 25 6.13 -5.04 -2.64
CA PHE A 25 7.45 -5.63 -2.54
C PHE A 25 8.55 -4.59 -2.84
N ALA A 26 8.46 -3.84 -3.95
CA ALA A 26 9.41 -2.76 -4.23
C ALA A 26 9.44 -1.71 -3.12
N HIS A 27 8.28 -1.27 -2.63
CA HIS A 27 8.20 -0.24 -1.58
C HIS A 27 8.89 -0.67 -0.27
N SER A 28 9.00 -1.96 0.02
CA SER A 28 9.71 -2.46 1.21
C SER A 28 11.20 -2.08 1.25
N PHE A 29 11.82 -1.77 0.10
CA PHE A 29 13.24 -1.43 0.01
C PHE A 29 13.55 0.05 0.28
N PHE A 30 12.56 0.95 0.13
CA PHE A 30 12.83 2.40 0.13
C PHE A 30 11.74 3.25 0.79
N ASN A 31 10.52 2.75 0.96
CA ASN A 31 9.42 3.52 1.53
C ASN A 31 9.38 3.31 3.05
N SER A 32 10.20 4.07 3.76
CA SER A 32 10.37 3.97 5.21
C SER A 32 9.15 4.40 6.03
N LYS A 33 8.19 5.15 5.46
CA LYS A 33 7.02 5.63 6.23
C LYS A 33 5.80 4.74 6.04
N ASP A 34 5.40 4.48 4.79
CA ASP A 34 4.13 3.80 4.52
C ASP A 34 4.22 2.29 4.81
N MET A 35 5.38 1.67 4.61
CA MET A 35 5.59 0.24 4.89
C MET A 35 5.63 -0.06 6.39
N ILE A 36 6.32 0.77 7.17
CA ILE A 36 6.32 0.65 8.64
C ILE A 36 4.88 0.80 9.17
N PHE A 37 4.14 1.78 8.65
CA PHE A 37 2.75 1.97 9.02
C PHE A 37 1.88 0.75 8.66
N LEU A 38 2.03 0.18 7.46
CA LEU A 38 1.33 -1.05 7.06
C LEU A 38 1.61 -2.20 8.04
N SER A 39 2.87 -2.42 8.42
CA SER A 39 3.26 -3.47 9.35
C SER A 39 2.65 -3.26 10.74
N LEU A 40 2.77 -2.06 11.30
CA LEU A 40 2.20 -1.73 12.62
C LEU A 40 0.67 -1.79 12.62
N PHE A 41 0.02 -1.35 11.54
CA PHE A 41 -1.43 -1.46 11.40
C PHE A 41 -1.87 -2.93 11.36
N THR A 42 -1.14 -3.78 10.62
CA THR A 42 -1.39 -5.23 10.56
C THR A 42 -1.24 -5.89 11.92
N ILE A 43 -0.15 -5.59 12.65
CA ILE A 43 0.09 -6.06 14.01
C ILE A 43 -1.02 -5.57 14.95
N SER A 44 -1.46 -4.32 14.79
CA SER A 44 -2.52 -3.73 15.60
C SER A 44 -3.86 -4.42 15.37
N VAL A 45 -4.24 -4.71 14.12
CA VAL A 45 -5.44 -5.49 13.81
C VAL A 45 -5.33 -6.92 14.35
N PHE A 46 -4.17 -7.57 14.25
CA PHE A 46 -3.97 -8.88 14.88
C PHE A 46 -4.14 -8.82 16.40
N SER A 47 -3.58 -7.80 17.05
CA SER A 47 -3.74 -7.60 18.50
C SER A 47 -5.18 -7.26 18.90
N LEU A 48 -5.94 -6.54 18.05
CA LEU A 48 -7.37 -6.30 18.21
C LEU A 48 -8.15 -7.61 18.19
N LEU A 49 -7.88 -8.48 17.21
CA LEU A 49 -8.55 -9.78 17.12
C LEU A 49 -8.26 -10.64 18.36
N LYS A 50 -7.01 -10.62 18.87
CA LYS A 50 -6.66 -11.29 20.12
C LYS A 50 -7.30 -10.66 21.35
N PHE A 51 -7.44 -9.33 21.35
CA PHE A 51 -8.13 -8.58 22.39
C PHE A 51 -9.60 -9.02 22.46
N ILE A 52 -10.29 -9.11 21.33
CA ILE A 52 -11.69 -9.57 21.25
C ILE A 52 -11.83 -11.03 21.71
N GLU A 53 -10.88 -11.91 21.37
CA GLU A 53 -10.90 -13.33 21.74
C GLU A 53 -10.69 -13.55 23.25
N LYS A 54 -9.65 -12.94 23.84
CA LYS A 54 -9.19 -13.26 25.21
C LYS A 54 -9.57 -12.23 26.28
N ARG A 55 -9.70 -10.95 25.90
CA ARG A 55 -10.14 -9.84 26.77
C ARG A 55 -9.47 -9.77 28.15
N ASN A 56 -8.14 -9.92 28.16
CA ASN A 56 -7.34 -9.81 29.38
C ASN A 56 -6.49 -8.52 29.39
N PHE A 57 -6.06 -8.12 30.58
CA PHE A 57 -5.31 -6.87 30.78
C PHE A 57 -4.04 -6.79 29.94
N LYS A 58 -3.23 -7.86 29.93
CA LYS A 58 -1.97 -7.91 29.15
C LYS A 58 -2.19 -7.64 27.66
N ILE A 59 -3.17 -8.30 27.05
CA ILE A 59 -3.49 -8.12 25.62
C ILE A 59 -4.09 -6.73 25.37
N THR A 60 -4.88 -6.21 26.30
CA THR A 60 -5.45 -4.86 26.22
C THR A 60 -4.34 -3.81 26.17
N VAL A 61 -3.34 -3.91 27.06
CA VAL A 61 -2.18 -3.01 27.08
C VAL A 61 -1.32 -3.17 25.83
N ILE A 62 -1.06 -4.41 25.38
CA ILE A 62 -0.32 -4.66 24.12
C ILE A 62 -1.06 -4.03 22.92
N HIS A 63 -2.38 -4.19 22.85
CA HIS A 63 -3.18 -3.62 21.77
C HIS A 63 -3.22 -2.08 21.82
N ALA A 64 -3.29 -1.49 23.01
CA ALA A 64 -3.16 -0.06 23.20
C ALA A 64 -1.79 0.46 22.74
N LEU A 65 -0.72 -0.24 23.09
CA LEU A 65 0.65 0.09 22.69
C LEU A 65 0.83 0.02 21.16
N THR A 66 0.40 -1.06 20.51
CA THR A 66 0.51 -1.19 19.05
C THR A 66 -0.33 -0.15 18.32
N THR A 67 -1.52 0.17 18.84
CA THR A 67 -2.36 1.26 18.33
C THR A 67 -1.62 2.60 18.42
N ALA A 68 -1.03 2.92 19.56
CA ALA A 68 -0.30 4.18 19.76
C ALA A 68 0.91 4.29 18.84
N LEU A 69 1.70 3.22 18.68
CA LEU A 69 2.83 3.18 17.73
C LEU A 69 2.37 3.39 16.28
N ALA A 70 1.23 2.83 15.89
CA ALA A 70 0.68 3.06 14.55
C ALA A 70 0.27 4.52 14.34
N VAL A 71 -0.39 5.15 15.33
CA VAL A 71 -0.77 6.57 15.31
C VAL A 71 0.45 7.48 15.23
N ASP A 72 1.49 7.17 15.99
CA ASP A 72 2.74 7.93 16.03
C ASP A 72 3.47 7.91 14.68
N VAL A 73 3.50 6.75 14.00
CA VAL A 73 4.07 6.67 12.65
C VAL A 73 3.24 7.46 11.64
N ARG A 74 1.90 7.36 11.70
CA ARG A 74 0.97 8.20 10.91
C ARG A 74 -0.39 8.36 11.58
N ILE A 75 -0.92 9.59 11.56
CA ILE A 75 -2.23 9.97 12.11
C ILE A 75 -3.40 9.06 11.68
N PRO A 76 -3.50 8.54 10.42
CA PRO A 76 -4.55 7.59 10.06
C PRO A 76 -4.60 6.32 10.92
N GLY A 77 -3.56 6.03 11.71
CA GLY A 77 -3.58 5.00 12.75
C GLY A 77 -4.72 5.18 13.76
N VAL A 78 -5.27 6.39 13.90
CA VAL A 78 -6.46 6.67 14.74
C VAL A 78 -7.66 5.82 14.34
N LEU A 79 -7.73 5.37 13.09
CA LEU A 79 -8.76 4.45 12.60
C LEU A 79 -8.76 3.11 13.35
N LEU A 80 -7.65 2.70 13.96
CA LEU A 80 -7.60 1.52 14.83
C LEU A 80 -8.46 1.70 16.08
N LEU A 81 -8.52 2.91 16.68
CA LEU A 81 -9.42 3.18 17.81
C LEU A 81 -10.87 2.95 17.38
N ALA A 82 -11.26 3.48 16.22
CA ALA A 82 -12.60 3.29 15.65
C ALA A 82 -12.91 1.82 15.35
N LEU A 83 -11.96 1.08 14.76
CA LEU A 83 -12.10 -0.36 14.50
C LEU A 83 -12.23 -1.16 15.80
N THR A 84 -11.50 -0.79 16.85
CA THR A 84 -11.57 -1.45 18.16
C THR A 84 -12.92 -1.20 18.83
N TRP A 85 -13.39 0.04 18.82
CA TRP A 85 -14.70 0.40 19.35
C TRP A 85 -15.82 -0.33 18.59
N MET A 86 -15.74 -0.36 17.26
CA MET A 86 -16.66 -1.13 16.41
C MET A 86 -16.63 -2.62 16.75
N GLY A 87 -15.45 -3.23 16.83
CA GLY A 87 -15.28 -4.65 17.12
C GLY A 87 -15.84 -5.04 18.50
N VAL A 88 -15.58 -4.22 19.52
CA VAL A 88 -16.15 -4.44 20.86
C VAL A 88 -17.65 -4.21 20.87
N GLY A 89 -18.14 -3.14 20.25
CA GLY A 89 -19.57 -2.82 20.16
C GLY A 89 -20.38 -3.93 19.50
N LEU A 90 -19.90 -4.47 18.38
CA LEU A 90 -20.50 -5.64 17.73
C LEU A 90 -20.47 -6.87 18.63
N SER A 91 -19.39 -7.07 19.40
CA SER A 91 -19.31 -8.18 20.35
C SER A 91 -20.28 -8.06 21.52
N LEU A 92 -20.69 -6.84 21.88
CA LEU A 92 -21.68 -6.55 22.92
C LEU A 92 -23.11 -6.76 22.45
N CYS A 93 -23.40 -6.44 21.19
CA CYS A 93 -24.73 -6.61 20.60
C CYS A 93 -25.09 -8.09 20.33
N TRP A 94 -24.15 -9.02 20.56
CA TRP A 94 -24.37 -10.43 20.28
C TRP A 94 -25.24 -11.08 21.37
N PRO A 95 -26.36 -11.73 21.01
CA PRO A 95 -27.43 -12.14 21.94
C PRO A 95 -27.03 -13.17 23.00
N LYS A 96 -25.77 -13.63 23.03
CA LYS A 96 -25.26 -14.61 23.99
C LYS A 96 -24.41 -14.01 25.12
N SER A 97 -24.21 -12.70 25.16
CA SER A 97 -23.37 -12.08 26.20
C SER A 97 -24.15 -11.81 27.49
N GLY A 98 -23.79 -12.52 28.56
CA GLY A 98 -24.36 -12.26 29.89
C GLY A 98 -23.92 -10.90 30.47
N LYS A 99 -24.69 -10.35 31.42
CA LYS A 99 -24.41 -9.04 32.05
C LYS A 99 -22.96 -8.88 32.56
N LYS A 100 -22.37 -9.95 33.12
CA LYS A 100 -20.98 -9.97 33.61
C LYS A 100 -19.96 -9.82 32.48
N GLU A 101 -20.23 -10.40 31.31
CA GLU A 101 -19.38 -10.29 30.13
C GLU A 101 -19.45 -8.89 29.52
N ILE A 102 -20.65 -8.31 29.44
CA ILE A 102 -20.86 -6.92 29.00
C ILE A 102 -20.05 -5.95 29.87
N LYS A 103 -20.18 -6.06 31.20
CA LYS A 103 -19.42 -5.23 32.15
C LYS A 103 -17.92 -5.37 31.93
N ARG A 104 -17.41 -6.60 31.77
CA ARG A 104 -15.99 -6.85 31.49
C ARG A 104 -15.54 -6.20 30.17
N ASN A 105 -16.34 -6.29 29.11
CA ASN A 105 -16.01 -5.72 27.81
C ASN A 105 -15.92 -4.20 27.86
N ILE A 106 -16.86 -3.54 28.56
CA ILE A 106 -16.85 -2.10 28.78
C ILE A 106 -15.60 -1.68 29.58
N VAL A 107 -15.30 -2.37 30.68
CA VAL A 107 -14.10 -2.09 31.49
C VAL A 107 -12.83 -2.24 30.66
N MET A 108 -12.70 -3.31 29.89
CA MET A 108 -11.51 -3.53 29.04
C MET A 108 -11.41 -2.50 27.91
N LEU A 109 -12.54 -2.03 27.37
CA LEU A 109 -12.56 -0.95 26.37
C LEU A 109 -12.13 0.39 26.96
N VAL A 110 -12.55 0.68 28.20
CA VAL A 110 -12.12 1.89 28.94
C VAL A 110 -10.62 1.82 29.23
N ILE A 111 -10.12 0.69 29.74
CA ILE A 111 -8.69 0.47 29.97
C ILE A 111 -7.90 0.63 28.67
N TYR A 112 -8.36 0.00 27.58
CA TYR A 112 -7.76 0.18 26.26
C TYR A 112 -7.67 1.65 25.87
N THR A 113 -8.78 2.38 25.97
CA THR A 113 -8.86 3.78 25.53
C THR A 113 -7.92 4.66 26.35
N ILE A 114 -7.90 4.51 27.68
CA ILE A 114 -7.00 5.26 28.56
C ILE A 114 -5.54 4.93 28.25
N CYS A 115 -5.19 3.65 28.15
CA CYS A 115 -3.82 3.24 27.83
C CYS A 115 -3.39 3.73 26.44
N ALA A 116 -4.27 3.63 25.44
CA ALA A 116 -3.96 4.04 24.07
C ALA A 116 -3.72 5.55 24.00
N LEU A 117 -4.61 6.36 24.60
CA LEU A 117 -4.42 7.81 24.67
C LEU A 117 -3.16 8.19 25.45
N GLY A 118 -2.90 7.52 26.58
CA GLY A 118 -1.70 7.73 27.38
C GLY A 118 -0.42 7.43 26.58
N PHE A 119 -0.39 6.32 25.84
CA PHE A 119 0.75 5.97 24.99
C PHE A 119 0.88 6.89 23.77
N ILE A 120 -0.22 7.34 23.16
CA ILE A 120 -0.18 8.31 22.05
C ILE A 120 0.47 9.61 22.52
N VAL A 121 0.04 10.14 23.68
CA VAL A 121 0.66 11.34 24.25
C VAL A 121 2.12 11.08 24.62
N LEU A 122 2.43 9.92 25.20
CA LEU A 122 3.80 9.57 25.59
C LEU A 122 4.77 9.53 24.40
N PHE A 123 4.37 8.91 23.29
CA PHE A 123 5.26 8.71 22.14
C PHE A 123 5.28 9.86 21.14
N TRP A 124 4.30 10.76 21.18
CA TRP A 124 4.20 11.88 20.26
C TRP A 124 4.49 13.22 20.97
N PRO A 125 5.75 13.73 20.94
CA PRO A 125 6.18 14.84 21.79
C PRO A 125 5.45 16.16 21.55
N ILE A 126 4.94 16.35 20.33
CA ILE A 126 4.11 17.51 19.96
C ILE A 126 2.85 17.60 20.85
N LEU A 127 2.37 16.48 21.38
CA LEU A 127 1.20 16.46 22.25
C LEU A 127 1.49 16.83 23.72
N TRP A 128 2.76 16.96 24.14
CA TRP A 128 3.10 17.12 25.57
C TRP A 128 2.67 18.47 26.15
N SER A 129 2.71 19.55 25.36
CA SER A 129 2.33 20.91 25.79
C SER A 129 0.81 21.08 25.87
N ASN A 130 0.09 20.62 24.85
CA ASN A 130 -1.37 20.70 24.76
C ASN A 130 -1.91 19.57 23.88
N PRO A 131 -2.22 18.39 24.46
CA PRO A 131 -2.55 17.20 23.69
C PRO A 131 -3.75 17.38 22.76
N ILE A 132 -4.80 18.04 23.22
CA ILE A 132 -6.05 18.17 22.46
C ILE A 132 -5.86 19.16 21.31
N HIS A 133 -5.31 20.34 21.59
CA HIS A 133 -5.09 21.37 20.58
C HIS A 133 -4.17 20.87 19.46
N HIS A 134 -3.00 20.34 19.81
CA HIS A 134 -2.02 19.91 18.83
C HIS A 134 -2.44 18.67 18.04
N PHE A 135 -3.26 17.79 18.63
CA PHE A 135 -3.84 16.68 17.87
C PHE A 135 -4.82 17.18 16.80
N VAL A 136 -5.70 18.14 17.15
CA VAL A 136 -6.66 18.73 16.20
C VAL A 136 -5.92 19.48 15.10
N GLU A 137 -4.92 20.27 15.46
CA GLU A 137 -4.03 20.99 14.54
C GLU A 137 -3.36 20.04 13.55
N ALA A 138 -2.69 18.99 14.03
CA ALA A 138 -2.03 18.00 13.18
C ALA A 138 -3.00 17.27 12.24
N PHE A 139 -4.21 16.95 12.72
CA PHE A 139 -5.25 16.33 11.89
C PHE A 139 -5.74 17.28 10.78
N GLN A 140 -5.89 18.57 11.08
CA GLN A 140 -6.30 19.59 10.10
C GLN A 140 -5.22 19.83 9.06
N GLU A 141 -3.95 19.94 9.47
CA GLU A 141 -2.81 20.06 8.57
C GLU A 141 -2.67 18.86 7.64
N MET A 142 -2.84 17.62 8.14
CA MET A 142 -2.80 16.43 7.30
C MET A 142 -3.95 16.38 6.30
N SER A 143 -5.16 16.75 6.73
CA SER A 143 -6.37 16.68 5.89
C SER A 143 -6.37 17.75 4.79
N LYS A 144 -5.78 18.92 5.06
CA LYS A 144 -5.72 20.06 4.14
C LYS A 144 -4.29 20.40 3.73
N TYR A 145 -3.41 19.40 3.66
CA TYR A 145 -2.00 19.65 3.39
C TYR A 145 -1.86 20.48 2.10
N PRO A 146 -1.29 21.70 2.18
CA PRO A 146 -1.29 22.65 1.07
C PRO A 146 -0.23 22.25 0.06
N SER A 147 -0.54 21.21 -0.71
CA SER A 147 0.22 20.83 -1.89
C SER A 147 -0.73 20.84 -3.07
N ASP A 148 -0.69 21.94 -3.83
CA ASP A 148 -1.36 22.08 -5.14
C ASP A 148 -0.67 21.24 -6.24
N GLY A 149 0.00 20.14 -5.85
CA GLY A 149 0.64 19.22 -6.76
C GLY A 149 -0.38 18.61 -7.70
N LYS A 150 -0.06 18.61 -9.00
CA LYS A 150 -0.82 17.88 -10.01
C LYS A 150 -0.32 16.44 -10.10
N VAL A 151 -1.24 15.50 -10.17
CA VAL A 151 -0.95 14.09 -10.46
C VAL A 151 -1.42 13.74 -11.86
N LEU A 152 -0.72 12.83 -12.53
CA LEU A 152 -1.15 12.31 -13.82
C LEU A 152 -2.11 11.14 -13.62
N TYR A 153 -3.35 11.28 -14.08
CA TYR A 153 -4.39 10.27 -13.90
C TYR A 153 -5.27 10.16 -15.15
N PHE A 154 -5.29 8.99 -15.77
CA PHE A 154 -5.94 8.74 -17.07
C PHE A 154 -5.59 9.79 -18.15
N GLY A 155 -4.32 10.23 -18.17
CA GLY A 155 -3.80 11.16 -19.17
C GLY A 155 -4.19 12.61 -18.95
N LYS A 156 -4.77 12.92 -17.79
CA LYS A 156 -5.11 14.29 -17.39
C LYS A 156 -4.36 14.66 -16.11
N TYR A 157 -3.96 15.92 -16.03
CA TYR A 157 -3.44 16.49 -14.80
C TYR A 157 -4.60 16.81 -13.86
N VAL A 158 -4.60 16.19 -12.68
CA VAL A 158 -5.62 16.40 -11.65
C VAL A 158 -4.93 16.99 -10.42
N PHE A 159 -5.50 18.02 -9.81
CA PHE A 159 -4.98 18.55 -8.55
C PHE A 159 -5.16 17.53 -7.42
N SER A 160 -4.14 17.37 -6.58
CA SER A 160 -4.15 16.44 -5.44
C SER A 160 -5.27 16.76 -4.43
N THR A 161 -5.81 17.97 -4.45
CA THR A 161 -6.94 18.45 -3.64
C THR A 161 -8.31 18.20 -4.28
N GLN A 162 -8.37 17.85 -5.57
CA GLN A 162 -9.61 17.68 -6.35
C GLN A 162 -9.67 16.31 -7.02
N LEU A 163 -9.22 15.28 -6.31
CA LEU A 163 -9.20 13.93 -6.85
C LEU A 163 -10.62 13.38 -7.05
N PRO A 164 -10.89 12.70 -8.18
CA PRO A 164 -12.17 12.02 -8.36
C PRO A 164 -12.30 10.88 -7.35
N TRP A 165 -13.54 10.54 -6.96
CA TRP A 165 -13.82 9.47 -5.99
C TRP A 165 -13.20 8.12 -6.38
N HIS A 166 -13.05 7.87 -7.68
CA HIS A 166 -12.49 6.64 -8.23
C HIS A 166 -10.95 6.63 -8.28
N TYR A 167 -10.26 7.69 -7.84
CA TYR A 167 -8.80 7.76 -7.85
C TYR A 167 -8.16 6.60 -7.09
N VAL A 168 -8.47 6.48 -5.79
CA VAL A 168 -7.89 5.43 -4.93
C VAL A 168 -8.38 4.03 -5.33
N PRO A 169 -9.69 3.76 -5.51
CA PRO A 169 -10.16 2.45 -6.00
C PRO A 169 -9.54 2.05 -7.34
N GLY A 170 -9.45 3.00 -8.28
CA GLY A 170 -8.86 2.77 -9.59
C GLY A 170 -7.38 2.42 -9.50
N TRP A 171 -6.61 3.17 -8.71
CA TRP A 171 -5.20 2.88 -8.46
C TRP A 171 -4.96 1.52 -7.81
N ILE A 172 -5.76 1.15 -6.80
CA ILE A 172 -5.71 -0.20 -6.21
C ILE A 172 -5.99 -1.24 -7.29
N PHE A 173 -7.06 -1.06 -8.08
CA PHE A 173 -7.46 -2.04 -9.09
C PHE A 173 -6.40 -2.24 -10.17
N ILE A 174 -5.87 -1.17 -10.78
CA ILE A 174 -4.92 -1.26 -11.91
C ILE A 174 -3.52 -1.69 -11.50
N THR A 175 -3.18 -1.64 -10.20
CA THR A 175 -1.85 -2.01 -9.69
C THR A 175 -1.83 -3.29 -8.86
N THR A 176 -2.99 -3.91 -8.65
CA THR A 176 -3.14 -5.21 -7.99
C THR A 176 -3.24 -6.32 -9.05
N PRO A 177 -2.56 -7.47 -8.89
CA PRO A 177 -2.73 -8.58 -9.82
C PRO A 177 -4.22 -8.95 -10.00
N LEU A 178 -4.67 -9.12 -11.25
CA LEU A 178 -6.09 -9.33 -11.60
C LEU A 178 -6.73 -10.49 -10.85
N LEU A 179 -6.00 -11.59 -10.62
CA LEU A 179 -6.52 -12.72 -9.84
C LEU A 179 -6.86 -12.28 -8.41
N TYR A 180 -6.06 -11.40 -7.81
CA TYR A 180 -6.28 -10.96 -6.43
C TYR A 180 -7.51 -10.07 -6.37
N SER A 181 -7.69 -9.17 -7.34
CA SER A 181 -8.89 -8.35 -7.48
C SER A 181 -10.15 -9.21 -7.68
N PHE A 182 -10.09 -10.23 -8.54
CA PHE A 182 -11.21 -11.17 -8.75
C PHE A 182 -11.56 -11.95 -7.48
N LEU A 183 -10.56 -12.53 -6.82
CA LEU A 183 -10.73 -13.26 -5.56
C LEU A 183 -11.21 -12.35 -4.43
N PHE A 184 -10.78 -11.09 -4.41
CA PHE A 184 -11.22 -10.08 -3.45
C PHE A 184 -12.73 -9.81 -3.57
N ILE A 185 -13.25 -9.66 -4.80
CA ILE A 185 -14.69 -9.48 -5.03
C ILE A 185 -15.49 -10.68 -4.49
N ILE A 186 -15.05 -11.90 -4.82
CA ILE A 186 -15.67 -13.13 -4.31
C ILE A 186 -15.59 -13.18 -2.78
N GLY A 187 -14.44 -12.82 -2.21
CA GLY A 187 -14.21 -12.74 -0.78
C GLY A 187 -15.15 -11.77 -0.08
N CYS A 188 -15.36 -10.58 -0.64
CA CYS A 188 -16.31 -9.60 -0.12
C CYS A 188 -17.72 -10.18 -0.05
N CYS A 189 -18.21 -10.78 -1.14
CA CYS A 189 -19.52 -11.41 -1.19
C CYS A 189 -19.64 -12.53 -0.16
N HIS A 190 -18.63 -13.40 -0.06
CA HIS A 190 -18.59 -14.51 0.89
C HIS A 190 -18.63 -14.05 2.34
N LEU A 191 -17.82 -13.05 2.70
CA LEU A 191 -17.76 -12.52 4.06
C LEU A 191 -19.04 -11.75 4.41
N ALA A 192 -19.59 -10.95 3.49
CA ALA A 192 -20.83 -10.20 3.72
C ALA A 192 -22.03 -11.11 4.01
N VAL A 193 -22.20 -12.20 3.26
CA VAL A 193 -23.28 -13.18 3.51
C VAL A 193 -23.09 -13.87 4.87
N ARG A 194 -21.86 -14.20 5.25
CA ARG A 194 -21.57 -14.88 6.52
C ARG A 194 -21.67 -14.00 7.75
N VAL A 195 -21.46 -12.68 7.62
CA VAL A 195 -21.70 -11.71 8.71
C VAL A 195 -23.14 -11.87 9.25
N GLN A 196 -24.10 -12.19 8.39
CA GLN A 196 -25.51 -12.35 8.78
C GLN A 196 -25.83 -13.70 9.44
N GLN A 197 -24.92 -14.69 9.40
CA GLN A 197 -25.27 -16.10 9.65
C GLN A 197 -24.51 -16.76 10.82
N ASN A 198 -23.50 -16.14 11.47
CA ASN A 198 -22.56 -16.93 12.30
C ASN A 198 -21.79 -16.19 13.43
N LYS A 199 -21.12 -16.98 14.29
CA LYS A 199 -20.25 -16.59 15.42
C LYS A 199 -18.99 -15.78 15.02
N GLU A 200 -18.65 -15.73 13.73
CA GLU A 200 -17.47 -15.02 13.20
C GLU A 200 -17.80 -13.58 12.76
N ILE A 201 -18.98 -13.05 13.09
CA ILE A 201 -19.45 -11.72 12.67
C ILE A 201 -18.44 -10.61 12.98
N VAL A 202 -17.91 -10.58 14.21
CA VAL A 202 -17.02 -9.53 14.67
C VAL A 202 -15.72 -9.56 13.88
N PHE A 203 -15.19 -10.75 13.65
CA PHE A 203 -13.98 -10.94 12.87
C PHE A 203 -14.18 -10.42 11.44
N ASN A 204 -15.24 -10.88 10.76
CA ASN A 204 -15.52 -10.50 9.38
C ASN A 204 -15.77 -8.99 9.25
N ALA A 205 -16.50 -8.40 10.20
CA ALA A 205 -16.75 -6.97 10.25
C ALA A 205 -15.47 -6.15 10.49
N VAL A 206 -14.55 -6.61 11.34
CA VAL A 206 -13.26 -5.93 11.55
C VAL A 206 -12.41 -5.96 10.27
N ILE A 207 -12.33 -7.10 9.58
CA ILE A 207 -11.56 -7.19 8.32
C ILE A 207 -12.18 -6.37 7.19
N LEU A 208 -13.50 -6.44 7.02
CA LEU A 208 -14.21 -5.61 6.05
C LEU A 208 -14.06 -4.12 6.41
N GLY A 209 -14.22 -3.77 7.68
CA GLY A 209 -14.03 -2.41 8.19
C GLY A 209 -12.62 -1.89 7.98
N TRP A 210 -11.59 -2.72 8.19
CA TRP A 210 -10.20 -2.37 7.93
C TRP A 210 -9.98 -1.96 6.47
N PHE A 211 -10.60 -2.65 5.50
CA PHE A 211 -10.50 -2.24 4.11
C PHE A 211 -11.39 -1.03 3.77
N PHE A 212 -12.68 -1.11 4.08
CA PHE A 212 -13.68 -0.18 3.57
C PHE A 212 -13.78 1.13 4.34
N ILE A 213 -13.59 1.15 5.68
CA ILE A 213 -13.73 2.39 6.46
C ILE A 213 -12.68 3.43 6.04
N PRO A 214 -11.37 3.10 5.95
CA PRO A 214 -10.39 4.08 5.50
C PRO A 214 -10.62 4.51 4.06
N LEU A 215 -11.01 3.58 3.17
CA LEU A 215 -11.29 3.88 1.77
C LEU A 215 -12.47 4.88 1.64
N MET A 216 -13.56 4.64 2.38
CA MET A 216 -14.71 5.54 2.38
C MET A 216 -14.37 6.89 3.02
N ALA A 217 -13.57 6.91 4.10
CA ALA A 217 -13.12 8.15 4.73
C ALA A 217 -12.37 9.05 3.73
N VAL A 218 -11.43 8.50 2.95
CA VAL A 218 -10.70 9.28 1.93
C VAL A 218 -11.63 9.84 0.85
N ILE A 219 -12.62 9.05 0.41
CA ILE A 219 -13.58 9.48 -0.62
C ILE A 219 -14.51 10.57 -0.07
N ILE A 220 -15.04 10.40 1.13
CA ILE A 220 -16.01 11.31 1.76
C ILE A 220 -15.33 12.63 2.15
N PHE A 221 -14.15 12.56 2.79
CA PHE A 221 -13.43 13.75 3.26
C PHE A 221 -12.58 14.39 2.17
N LYS A 222 -12.53 13.82 0.96
CA LYS A 222 -11.70 14.29 -0.17
C LYS A 222 -10.25 14.52 0.24
N SER A 223 -9.69 13.58 1.00
CA SER A 223 -8.33 13.71 1.54
C SER A 223 -7.30 13.85 0.42
N VAL A 224 -6.34 14.75 0.61
CA VAL A 224 -5.26 14.99 -0.35
C VAL A 224 -4.42 13.72 -0.51
N MET A 225 -4.30 13.23 -1.74
CA MET A 225 -3.47 12.07 -2.09
C MET A 225 -2.58 12.41 -3.28
N TYR A 226 -1.40 11.81 -3.33
CA TYR A 226 -0.46 11.97 -4.41
C TYR A 226 0.44 10.74 -4.51
N ASP A 227 1.18 10.62 -5.61
CA ASP A 227 2.10 9.51 -5.83
C ASP A 227 1.38 8.15 -5.76
N ALA A 228 0.32 8.05 -6.57
CA ALA A 228 -0.64 6.96 -6.59
C ALA A 228 -1.39 6.83 -5.24
N TRP A 229 -1.40 5.64 -4.64
CA TRP A 229 -2.19 5.31 -3.46
C TRP A 229 -1.34 4.84 -2.28
N ARG A 230 -0.03 5.15 -2.27
CA ARG A 230 0.93 4.62 -1.27
C ARG A 230 0.57 4.93 0.18
N GLN A 231 -0.09 6.07 0.41
CA GLN A 231 -0.56 6.49 1.73
C GLN A 231 -1.64 5.56 2.30
N MET A 232 -2.28 4.75 1.44
CA MET A 232 -3.32 3.78 1.78
C MET A 232 -2.82 2.34 1.81
N PHE A 233 -1.51 2.07 1.66
CA PHE A 233 -0.99 0.70 1.64
C PHE A 233 -1.36 -0.13 2.87
N PHE A 234 -1.58 0.50 4.03
CA PHE A 234 -2.01 -0.18 5.26
C PHE A 234 -3.35 -0.94 5.16
N ILE A 235 -4.20 -0.66 4.15
CA ILE A 235 -5.43 -1.45 3.92
C ILE A 235 -5.19 -2.71 3.09
N TYR A 236 -4.05 -2.80 2.40
CA TYR A 236 -3.78 -3.88 1.46
C TYR A 236 -3.71 -5.29 2.09
N PRO A 237 -3.17 -5.47 3.31
CA PRO A 237 -3.27 -6.76 3.99
C PRO A 237 -4.72 -7.23 4.18
N ALA A 238 -5.68 -6.32 4.42
CA ALA A 238 -7.11 -6.67 4.46
C ALA A 238 -7.61 -7.15 3.08
N LEU A 239 -7.20 -6.49 1.99
CA LEU A 239 -7.51 -6.93 0.63
C LEU A 239 -7.04 -8.37 0.39
N ILE A 240 -5.78 -8.68 0.76
CA ILE A 240 -5.21 -10.02 0.60
C ILE A 240 -5.94 -11.05 1.46
N ILE A 241 -6.27 -10.72 2.70
CA ILE A 241 -7.04 -11.60 3.58
C ILE A 241 -8.43 -11.90 3.00
N ILE A 242 -9.11 -10.88 2.47
CA ILE A 242 -10.42 -11.02 1.84
C ILE A 242 -10.29 -11.87 0.57
N ALA A 243 -9.27 -11.63 -0.26
CA ALA A 243 -8.99 -12.43 -1.45
C ALA A 243 -8.74 -13.90 -1.11
N ALA A 244 -7.95 -14.19 -0.07
CA ALA A 244 -7.72 -15.55 0.42
C ALA A 244 -9.02 -16.22 0.92
N SER A 245 -9.93 -15.46 1.53
CA SER A 245 -11.28 -15.96 1.85
C SER A 245 -12.05 -16.32 0.58
N GLY A 246 -11.94 -15.53 -0.50
CA GLY A 246 -12.54 -15.84 -1.79
C GLY A 246 -11.97 -17.13 -2.39
N THR A 247 -10.63 -17.30 -2.33
CA THR A 247 -9.97 -18.54 -2.79
C THR A 247 -10.48 -19.76 -2.02
N ARG A 248 -10.60 -19.63 -0.69
CA ARG A 248 -11.14 -20.72 0.14
C ARG A 248 -12.58 -21.02 -0.23
N PHE A 249 -13.43 -20.01 -0.41
CA PHE A 249 -14.82 -20.22 -0.78
C PHE A 249 -14.94 -21.03 -2.07
N LEU A 250 -14.17 -20.69 -3.11
CA LEU A 250 -14.14 -21.45 -4.36
C LEU A 250 -13.64 -22.88 -4.15
N TYR A 251 -12.58 -23.07 -3.36
CA TYR A 251 -12.06 -24.40 -3.06
C TYR A 251 -13.07 -25.27 -2.30
N ASP A 252 -13.71 -24.71 -1.27
CA ASP A 252 -14.72 -25.40 -0.47
C ASP A 252 -15.95 -25.74 -1.33
N TRP A 253 -16.32 -24.88 -2.29
CA TRP A 253 -17.36 -25.17 -3.28
C TRP A 253 -17.00 -26.37 -4.17
N ILE A 254 -15.77 -26.43 -4.70
CA ILE A 254 -15.27 -27.60 -5.45
C ILE A 254 -15.31 -28.86 -4.58
N MET A 255 -14.96 -28.75 -3.30
CA MET A 255 -14.95 -29.89 -2.38
C MET A 255 -16.35 -30.45 -2.06
N LYS A 256 -17.42 -29.68 -2.30
CA LYS A 256 -18.82 -30.11 -2.13
C LYS A 256 -19.38 -30.88 -3.34
N LEU A 257 -18.66 -30.97 -4.46
CA LEU A 257 -19.08 -31.76 -5.61
C LEU A 257 -19.25 -33.24 -5.25
N GLN A 258 -20.40 -33.82 -5.58
CA GLN A 258 -20.74 -35.21 -5.26
C GLN A 258 -19.90 -36.22 -6.05
N ASN A 259 -19.66 -35.95 -7.34
CA ASN A 259 -18.88 -36.85 -8.20
C ASN A 259 -17.37 -36.78 -7.85
N ARG A 260 -16.81 -37.90 -7.39
CA ARG A 260 -15.43 -38.01 -6.91
C ARG A 260 -14.38 -37.67 -7.98
N VAL A 261 -14.61 -38.07 -9.23
CA VAL A 261 -13.68 -37.78 -10.34
C VAL A 261 -13.71 -36.29 -10.68
N LYS A 262 -14.91 -35.73 -10.88
CA LYS A 262 -15.07 -34.28 -11.15
C LYS A 262 -14.47 -33.42 -10.03
N LYS A 263 -14.67 -33.81 -8.77
CA LYS A 263 -14.07 -33.15 -7.60
C LYS A 263 -12.54 -33.16 -7.64
N ARG A 264 -11.92 -34.32 -7.87
CA ARG A 264 -10.44 -34.44 -7.94
C ARG A 264 -9.86 -33.62 -9.09
N VAL A 265 -10.41 -33.76 -10.28
CA VAL A 265 -9.94 -33.04 -11.49
C VAL A 265 -10.09 -31.54 -11.30
N SER A 266 -11.25 -31.05 -10.87
CA SER A 266 -11.49 -29.62 -10.64
C SER A 266 -10.55 -29.04 -9.58
N ALA A 267 -10.25 -29.80 -8.52
CA ALA A 267 -9.33 -29.36 -7.49
C ALA A 267 -7.87 -29.29 -7.95
N ILE A 268 -7.44 -30.20 -8.85
CA ILE A 268 -6.12 -30.16 -9.47
C ILE A 268 -6.03 -28.94 -10.39
N ILE A 269 -6.99 -28.76 -11.29
CA ILE A 269 -7.05 -27.62 -12.22
C ILE A 269 -7.00 -26.30 -11.44
N PHE A 270 -7.84 -26.14 -10.41
CA PHE A 270 -7.88 -24.93 -9.60
C PHE A 270 -6.52 -24.62 -8.95
N LYS A 271 -5.86 -25.62 -8.35
CA LYS A 271 -4.54 -25.44 -7.74
C LYS A 271 -3.48 -25.12 -8.79
N SER A 272 -3.48 -25.81 -9.92
CA SER A 272 -2.52 -25.57 -11.01
C SER A 272 -2.67 -24.16 -11.59
N LEU A 273 -3.90 -23.68 -11.81
CA LEU A 273 -4.15 -22.32 -12.27
C LEU A 273 -3.71 -21.28 -11.23
N LEU A 274 -4.02 -21.49 -9.95
CA LEU A 274 -3.58 -20.60 -8.88
C LEU A 274 -2.06 -20.53 -8.79
N ILE A 275 -1.38 -21.68 -8.77
CA ILE A 275 0.09 -21.76 -8.71
C ILE A 275 0.71 -21.15 -9.97
N GLY A 276 0.20 -21.48 -11.16
CA GLY A 276 0.67 -20.94 -12.43
C GLY A 276 0.57 -19.41 -12.47
N TYR A 277 -0.51 -18.84 -11.95
CA TYR A 277 -0.67 -17.38 -11.86
C TYR A 277 0.27 -16.74 -10.83
N LEU A 278 0.48 -17.38 -9.67
CA LEU A 278 1.46 -16.88 -8.69
C LEU A 278 2.89 -16.92 -9.25
N LEU A 279 3.23 -17.97 -10.00
CA LEU A 279 4.52 -18.07 -10.69
C LEU A 279 4.67 -17.01 -11.78
N SER A 280 3.61 -16.69 -12.54
CA SER A 280 3.69 -15.64 -13.56
C SER A 280 3.92 -14.25 -12.93
N ILE A 281 3.31 -13.96 -11.77
CA ILE A 281 3.62 -12.75 -11.01
C ILE A 281 5.09 -12.76 -10.57
N LEU A 282 5.59 -13.88 -10.05
CA LEU A 282 6.99 -13.98 -9.63
C LEU A 282 7.95 -13.71 -10.79
N VAL A 283 7.68 -14.28 -11.97
CA VAL A 283 8.47 -14.00 -13.19
C VAL A 283 8.42 -12.52 -13.54
N THR A 284 7.23 -11.90 -13.50
CA THR A 284 7.08 -10.47 -13.75
C THR A 284 7.90 -9.65 -12.75
N MET A 285 7.86 -10.01 -11.46
CA MET A 285 8.64 -9.34 -10.42
C MET A 285 10.15 -9.48 -10.65
N MET A 286 10.63 -10.64 -11.12
CA MET A 286 12.04 -10.83 -11.46
C MET A 286 12.45 -9.96 -12.66
N GLN A 287 11.63 -9.93 -13.71
CA GLN A 287 11.88 -9.10 -14.90
C GLN A 287 11.88 -7.60 -14.58
N TYR A 288 11.00 -7.18 -13.68
CA TYR A 288 10.87 -5.79 -13.28
C TYR A 288 11.89 -5.36 -12.23
N HIS A 289 12.69 -6.25 -11.65
CA HIS A 289 13.61 -5.87 -10.57
C HIS A 289 14.72 -4.93 -11.06
N PRO A 290 15.02 -3.82 -10.36
CA PRO A 290 14.51 -3.36 -9.05
C PRO A 290 13.32 -2.37 -9.09
N PHE A 291 12.65 -2.25 -10.23
CA PHE A 291 11.59 -1.27 -10.52
C PHE A 291 10.17 -1.85 -10.42
N GLN A 292 9.90 -2.82 -9.52
CA GLN A 292 8.54 -3.36 -9.39
C GLN A 292 7.49 -2.31 -8.92
N ASN A 293 7.93 -1.12 -8.47
CA ASN A 293 7.07 0.02 -8.15
C ASN A 293 6.29 0.54 -9.37
N VAL A 294 6.76 0.31 -10.60
CA VAL A 294 6.08 0.74 -11.83
C VAL A 294 5.10 -0.30 -12.36
N TYR A 295 4.90 -1.43 -11.68
CA TYR A 295 3.99 -2.48 -12.11
C TYR A 295 2.55 -1.97 -12.31
N PHE A 296 1.94 -2.36 -13.43
CA PHE A 296 0.50 -2.29 -13.68
C PHE A 296 0.03 -3.67 -14.14
N ASN A 297 -1.24 -4.00 -13.85
CA ASN A 297 -1.81 -5.22 -14.39
C ASN A 297 -2.26 -5.02 -15.85
N SER A 298 -2.54 -6.14 -16.51
CA SER A 298 -2.84 -6.19 -17.95
C SER A 298 -4.18 -5.59 -18.37
N VAL A 299 -4.97 -4.99 -17.45
CA VAL A 299 -6.25 -4.34 -17.83
C VAL A 299 -6.04 -3.06 -18.63
N LEU A 300 -4.91 -2.38 -18.43
CA LEU A 300 -4.60 -1.10 -19.09
C LEU A 300 -3.95 -1.27 -20.46
N GLY A 301 -3.51 -2.47 -20.79
CA GLY A 301 -2.78 -2.78 -22.01
C GLY A 301 -1.84 -3.97 -21.84
N PRO A 302 -1.19 -4.41 -22.93
CA PRO A 302 -0.23 -5.51 -22.90
C PRO A 302 1.07 -5.16 -22.16
N ASP A 303 1.47 -3.88 -22.12
CA ASP A 303 2.76 -3.43 -21.59
C ASP A 303 2.70 -1.98 -21.08
N LEU A 304 3.82 -1.44 -20.56
CA LEU A 304 3.89 -0.11 -19.95
C LEU A 304 3.77 1.05 -20.96
N SER A 305 3.94 0.81 -22.27
CA SER A 305 3.79 1.86 -23.28
C SER A 305 2.36 2.42 -23.31
N PHE A 306 1.36 1.59 -23.00
CA PHE A 306 -0.06 1.98 -22.89
C PHE A 306 -0.36 2.81 -21.64
N VAL A 307 0.57 2.83 -20.68
CA VAL A 307 0.43 3.41 -19.35
C VAL A 307 1.23 4.70 -19.19
N LYS A 308 2.41 4.80 -19.81
CA LYS A 308 3.40 5.88 -19.65
C LYS A 308 2.82 7.29 -19.65
N TYR A 309 1.82 7.56 -20.48
CA TYR A 309 1.18 8.88 -20.61
C TYR A 309 -0.14 9.02 -19.88
N LYS A 310 -0.59 7.97 -19.19
CA LYS A 310 -1.86 7.94 -18.45
C LYS A 310 -1.64 8.01 -16.95
N PHE A 311 -0.53 7.49 -16.46
CA PHE A 311 -0.22 7.38 -15.04
C PHE A 311 1.28 7.55 -14.80
N ASP A 312 1.64 8.07 -13.64
CA ASP A 312 3.04 8.15 -13.24
C ASP A 312 3.68 6.76 -13.08
N LEU A 313 4.81 6.53 -13.77
CA LEU A 313 5.61 5.32 -13.65
C LEU A 313 6.58 5.41 -12.45
N ASP A 314 7.86 5.73 -12.67
CA ASP A 314 8.88 5.80 -11.61
C ASP A 314 8.79 7.10 -10.80
N TYR A 315 7.65 7.33 -10.15
CA TYR A 315 7.39 8.56 -9.40
C TYR A 315 8.35 8.74 -8.19
N TRP A 316 8.94 7.65 -7.70
CA TRP A 316 9.93 7.66 -6.62
C TRP A 316 11.35 7.98 -7.11
N GLY A 317 11.61 7.85 -8.42
CA GLY A 317 12.88 8.18 -9.04
C GLY A 317 14.00 7.21 -8.67
N LEU A 318 13.70 5.92 -8.55
CA LEU A 318 14.70 4.88 -8.26
C LEU A 318 15.74 4.77 -9.38
N SER A 319 15.29 4.99 -10.61
CA SER A 319 16.10 4.86 -11.81
C SER A 319 17.19 5.94 -11.96
N TYR A 320 17.08 7.06 -11.23
CA TYR A 320 18.08 8.14 -11.30
C TYR A 320 19.45 7.70 -10.82
N ARG A 321 19.52 6.81 -9.83
CA ARG A 321 20.81 6.30 -9.35
C ARG A 321 21.59 5.63 -10.49
N ASN A 322 20.95 4.75 -11.26
CA ASN A 322 21.57 4.08 -12.40
C ASN A 322 22.05 5.09 -13.46
N ALA A 323 21.25 6.11 -13.74
CA ALA A 323 21.62 7.17 -14.68
C ALA A 323 22.84 7.98 -14.23
N LEU A 324 22.91 8.36 -12.95
CA LEU A 324 24.05 9.09 -12.40
C LEU A 324 25.33 8.25 -12.38
N GLU A 325 25.23 6.99 -11.94
CA GLU A 325 26.36 6.06 -11.96
C GLU A 325 26.86 5.82 -13.40
N TYR A 326 25.95 5.74 -14.37
CA TYR A 326 26.33 5.60 -15.78
C TYR A 326 27.13 6.83 -16.27
N ILE A 327 26.64 8.04 -16.01
CA ILE A 327 27.33 9.29 -16.40
C ILE A 327 28.73 9.33 -15.78
N LEU A 328 28.85 9.06 -14.47
CA LEU A 328 30.13 9.12 -13.75
C LEU A 328 31.18 8.13 -14.26
N ARG A 329 30.73 6.95 -14.71
CA ARG A 329 31.60 5.91 -15.29
C ARG A 329 32.04 6.23 -16.72
N THR A 330 31.26 6.99 -17.48
CA THR A 330 31.43 7.15 -18.93
C THR A 330 31.98 8.52 -19.33
N ASP A 331 31.70 9.55 -18.55
CA ASP A 331 32.26 10.89 -18.75
C ASP A 331 33.50 11.06 -17.85
N PRO A 332 34.72 11.24 -18.39
CA PRO A 332 35.93 11.40 -17.60
C PRO A 332 36.11 12.82 -17.03
N SER A 333 35.21 13.76 -17.34
CA SER A 333 35.35 15.16 -16.90
C SER A 333 35.37 15.28 -15.38
N THR A 334 36.18 16.22 -14.87
CA THR A 334 36.27 16.54 -13.43
C THR A 334 35.01 17.26 -12.93
N GLN A 335 34.35 18.01 -13.82
CA GLN A 335 33.05 18.62 -13.57
C GLN A 335 32.11 18.29 -14.72
N ILE A 336 30.92 17.82 -14.37
CA ILE A 336 29.89 17.34 -15.29
C ILE A 336 28.63 18.16 -15.01
N PRO A 337 28.37 19.21 -15.80
CA PRO A 337 27.14 19.98 -15.68
C PRO A 337 25.93 19.10 -16.02
N ILE A 338 25.03 18.89 -15.06
CA ILE A 338 23.82 18.10 -15.25
C ILE A 338 22.59 18.85 -14.77
N THR A 339 21.43 18.52 -15.31
CA THR A 339 20.15 18.92 -14.74
C THR A 339 19.16 17.76 -14.78
N ALA A 340 18.24 17.74 -13.82
CA ALA A 340 17.27 16.66 -13.68
C ALA A 340 15.85 17.23 -13.72
N ALA A 341 14.93 16.49 -14.34
CA ALA A 341 13.54 16.92 -14.52
C ALA A 341 12.78 17.12 -13.19
N ASN A 342 13.21 16.48 -12.09
CA ASN A 342 12.57 16.59 -10.78
C ASN A 342 13.54 16.28 -9.62
N SER A 343 13.08 16.55 -8.40
CA SER A 343 13.90 16.49 -7.19
C SER A 343 14.57 15.14 -6.88
N PRO A 344 14.00 13.95 -7.21
CA PRO A 344 14.71 12.69 -7.06
C PRO A 344 16.05 12.65 -7.81
N GLY A 345 16.17 13.30 -8.96
CA GLY A 345 17.42 13.31 -9.73
C GLY A 345 18.57 14.04 -9.03
N ARG A 346 18.29 14.99 -8.13
CA ARG A 346 19.30 15.60 -7.25
C ARG A 346 19.49 14.81 -5.97
N THR A 347 18.40 14.34 -5.37
CA THR A 347 18.43 13.65 -4.08
C THR A 347 19.19 12.31 -4.15
N ASN A 348 19.07 11.59 -5.28
CA ASN A 348 19.79 10.32 -5.47
C ASN A 348 21.31 10.47 -5.51
N ALA A 349 21.85 11.64 -5.86
CA ALA A 349 23.30 11.86 -5.84
C ALA A 349 23.89 11.78 -4.42
N LEU A 350 23.07 11.95 -3.38
CA LEU A 350 23.52 11.81 -1.98
C LEU A 350 23.90 10.36 -1.61
N ILE A 351 23.47 9.37 -2.40
CA ILE A 351 23.85 7.95 -2.23
C ILE A 351 25.28 7.69 -2.74
N LEU A 352 25.78 8.54 -3.64
CA LEU A 352 27.07 8.35 -4.31
C LEU A 352 28.23 8.75 -3.38
N PRO A 353 29.43 8.18 -3.58
CA PRO A 353 30.65 8.62 -2.91
C PRO A 353 30.87 10.13 -3.09
N GLU A 354 31.49 10.77 -2.11
CA GLU A 354 31.68 12.22 -2.12
C GLU A 354 32.50 12.71 -3.33
N GLU A 355 33.56 11.99 -3.70
CA GLU A 355 34.38 12.30 -4.88
C GLU A 355 33.55 12.31 -6.17
N ASP A 356 32.74 11.26 -6.37
CA ASP A 356 31.83 11.16 -7.51
C ASP A 356 30.75 12.23 -7.50
N ARG A 357 30.15 12.48 -6.33
CA ARG A 357 29.13 13.52 -6.15
C ARG A 357 29.66 14.91 -6.47
N ASN A 358 30.91 15.21 -6.09
CA ASN A 358 31.54 16.51 -6.33
C ASN A 358 31.82 16.76 -7.83
N ARG A 359 31.90 15.71 -8.64
CA ARG A 359 31.99 15.84 -10.10
C ARG A 359 30.67 16.28 -10.73
N LEU A 360 29.52 16.00 -10.09
CA LEU A 360 28.20 16.34 -10.60
C LEU A 360 27.82 17.78 -10.26
N VAL A 361 27.79 18.65 -11.27
CA VAL A 361 27.45 20.07 -11.09
C VAL A 361 26.01 20.31 -11.53
N TYR A 362 25.09 20.46 -10.57
CA TYR A 362 23.68 20.70 -10.88
C TYR A 362 23.43 22.14 -11.34
N VAL A 363 23.06 22.30 -12.60
CA VAL A 363 22.69 23.59 -13.19
C VAL A 363 21.18 23.76 -13.27
N SER A 364 20.72 25.01 -13.30
CA SER A 364 19.29 25.34 -13.22
C SER A 364 18.57 25.22 -14.57
N HIS A 365 19.28 25.39 -15.69
CA HIS A 365 18.68 25.41 -17.02
C HIS A 365 19.31 24.32 -17.92
N PRO A 366 18.51 23.60 -18.73
CA PRO A 366 19.01 22.60 -19.68
C PRO A 366 20.12 23.13 -20.60
N GLU A 367 20.04 24.39 -21.03
CA GLU A 367 21.04 25.02 -21.90
C GLU A 367 22.45 25.10 -21.28
N GLN A 368 22.55 25.04 -19.96
CA GLN A 368 23.83 25.07 -19.22
C GLN A 368 24.36 23.65 -18.97
N ALA A 369 23.53 22.62 -19.15
CA ALA A 369 23.88 21.25 -18.84
C ALA A 369 24.54 20.56 -20.03
N LYS A 370 25.40 19.58 -19.71
CA LYS A 370 25.89 18.57 -20.65
C LYS A 370 24.88 17.42 -20.76
N TYR A 371 24.28 17.02 -19.63
CA TYR A 371 23.26 15.98 -19.59
C TYR A 371 21.97 16.45 -18.92
N PHE A 372 20.84 16.09 -19.53
CA PHE A 372 19.51 16.19 -18.93
C PHE A 372 18.99 14.81 -18.56
N LEU A 373 18.55 14.63 -17.32
CA LEU A 373 18.04 13.37 -16.79
C LEU A 373 16.53 13.46 -16.53
N SER A 374 15.77 12.47 -16.97
CA SER A 374 14.31 12.40 -16.76
C SER A 374 13.84 10.97 -16.52
N ASN A 375 12.93 10.81 -15.56
CA ASN A 375 12.12 9.60 -15.38
C ASN A 375 10.68 9.72 -15.95
N ASP A 376 10.44 10.76 -16.76
CA ASP A 376 9.16 11.09 -17.42
C ASP A 376 7.94 11.18 -16.49
N ARG A 377 8.18 11.42 -15.19
CA ARG A 377 7.11 11.66 -14.20
C ARG A 377 6.28 12.89 -14.60
N GLY A 378 4.96 12.74 -14.55
CA GLY A 378 4.01 13.82 -14.81
C GLY A 378 4.04 14.32 -16.25
N ARG A 379 4.36 13.46 -17.23
CA ARG A 379 4.41 13.82 -18.65
C ARG A 379 3.35 13.05 -19.45
N ILE A 380 2.79 13.73 -20.45
CA ILE A 380 1.87 13.15 -21.45
C ILE A 380 2.53 12.96 -22.82
N GLU A 381 3.80 13.35 -22.93
CA GLU A 381 4.62 13.27 -24.13
C GLU A 381 6.10 13.19 -23.73
N ASP A 382 6.92 12.59 -24.59
CA ASP A 382 8.37 12.51 -24.40
C ASP A 382 9.02 13.90 -24.43
N TYR A 383 10.25 13.99 -23.91
CA TYR A 383 11.07 15.19 -24.10
C TYR A 383 11.60 15.26 -25.53
N SER A 384 11.56 16.45 -26.13
CA SER A 384 12.09 16.71 -27.49
C SER A 384 13.62 16.87 -27.53
N PHE A 385 14.36 16.06 -26.76
CA PHE A 385 15.82 16.04 -26.81
C PHE A 385 16.28 14.92 -27.75
N PRO A 386 17.06 15.24 -28.82
CA PRO A 386 17.32 14.28 -29.90
C PRO A 386 18.33 13.18 -29.50
N ASN A 387 19.25 13.48 -28.59
CA ASN A 387 20.42 12.64 -28.33
C ASN A 387 20.28 11.85 -27.03
N LEU A 388 19.62 10.68 -27.09
CA LEU A 388 19.61 9.74 -25.97
C LEU A 388 21.04 9.20 -25.74
N TYR A 389 21.57 9.42 -24.55
CA TYR A 389 22.88 8.96 -24.11
C TYR A 389 22.80 7.65 -23.30
N TYR A 390 21.78 7.54 -22.45
CA TYR A 390 21.50 6.33 -21.66
C TYR A 390 20.00 6.23 -21.43
N GLY A 391 19.47 5.01 -21.38
CA GLY A 391 18.06 4.78 -21.12
C GLY A 391 17.84 3.49 -20.34
N ILE A 392 16.78 3.48 -19.55
CA ILE A 392 16.24 2.27 -18.94
C ILE A 392 14.85 2.07 -19.52
N ASP A 393 14.74 1.08 -20.39
CA ASP A 393 13.48 0.66 -20.99
C ASP A 393 13.00 -0.60 -20.24
N LEU A 394 11.75 -0.58 -19.79
CA LEU A 394 11.11 -1.67 -19.08
C LEU A 394 9.74 -1.91 -19.69
N ASP A 395 9.49 -3.15 -20.10
CA ASP A 395 8.21 -3.63 -20.62
C ASP A 395 7.56 -2.64 -21.61
N GLY A 396 8.27 -2.32 -22.69
CA GLY A 396 7.79 -1.45 -23.77
C GLY A 396 7.84 0.07 -23.48
N ALA A 397 8.21 0.51 -22.26
CA ALA A 397 8.30 1.94 -21.93
C ALA A 397 9.65 2.35 -21.35
N ARG A 398 10.11 3.55 -21.73
CA ARG A 398 11.24 4.20 -21.05
C ARG A 398 10.83 4.75 -19.70
N ILE A 399 11.52 4.31 -18.65
CA ILE A 399 11.32 4.79 -17.27
C ILE A 399 12.43 5.73 -16.80
N MET A 400 13.54 5.81 -17.55
CA MET A 400 14.64 6.75 -17.35
C MET A 400 15.35 7.05 -18.67
N GLY A 401 15.62 8.32 -18.92
CA GLY A 401 16.40 8.81 -20.04
C GLY A 401 17.44 9.82 -19.59
N VAL A 402 18.66 9.65 -20.10
CA VAL A 402 19.73 10.65 -20.04
C VAL A 402 19.93 11.15 -21.45
N TYR A 403 19.80 12.45 -21.65
CA TYR A 403 19.91 13.11 -22.93
C TYR A 403 21.15 14.00 -22.94
N LYS A 404 22.02 13.83 -23.95
CA LYS A 404 23.21 14.64 -24.12
C LYS A 404 22.83 15.93 -24.86
N LEU A 405 23.04 17.07 -24.21
CA LEU A 405 22.66 18.38 -24.76
C LEU A 405 23.81 19.10 -25.45
N LYS A 406 25.07 18.74 -25.13
CA LYS A 406 26.31 19.29 -25.70
C LYS A 406 27.33 18.19 -25.94
#